data_AF-A0A8S3HBT7-F1
#
_entry.id   AF-A0A8S3HBT7-F1
#
_cell.length_a   1.000
_cell.length_b   1.000
_cell.length_c   1.000
_cell.angle_alpha   90.00
_cell.angle_beta   90.00
_cell.angle_gamma   90.00
#
_symmetry.space_group_name_H-M   'P 1'
#
loop_
_entity.id
_entity.type
_entity.pdbx_description
1 polymer ?
#
loop_
_entity_poly.entity_id
_entity_poly.type
_entity_poly.pdbx_seq_one_letter_code
_entity_poly.pdbx_strand_id
1 'polypeptide(L)'
;LSNNTVACESGPDVGLVDIARHQKKGILKVNNTIKIAGQKNWQMPDQQFACGLSTSLYDHNPFTGEVNGEPIADCFAVCAQENNAILSIADGVNWGYKPRLAARCAIHGAMSCLNEKLFEKKLNTTKDIFERINLAIETAQQTIVKNEGSLTTLTISIVCQSNRRWFVCSAIVGDSNAYVYSPKRKSVFELTQGSRNLNNERDMRSPGGALGMTMTEKADLSNLTYSLMEIEQGDFIFLTSDGVSDNYDPCVSGCAASIKTPSFIRKSSHTISEMPPTPMTAQERHLYSLRRMYLSIAVNDEQLSALDICNRLLQ
;
A
#
# COMPACT_ATOMS: atom_id res chain seq x y z
N LEU A 1 -20.68 -10.91 -3.81
CA LEU A 1 -19.27 -11.28 -3.57
C LEU A 1 -19.27 -12.58 -2.76
N SER A 2 -18.33 -13.49 -3.04
CA SER A 2 -18.14 -14.75 -2.29
C SER A 2 -17.30 -14.49 -1.04
N ASN A 3 -17.65 -15.14 0.07
CA ASN A 3 -16.88 -15.11 1.33
C ASN A 3 -16.00 -16.38 1.49
N ASN A 4 -15.80 -17.14 0.41
CA ASN A 4 -14.89 -18.27 0.42
C ASN A 4 -13.47 -17.81 0.11
N THR A 5 -12.66 -17.67 1.16
CA THR A 5 -11.26 -17.26 1.09
C THR A 5 -10.41 -18.35 0.46
N VAL A 6 -9.68 -18.00 -0.61
CA VAL A 6 -8.75 -18.90 -1.32
C VAL A 6 -7.28 -18.61 -0.99
N ALA A 7 -6.96 -17.34 -0.69
CA ALA A 7 -5.64 -16.93 -0.24
C ALA A 7 -5.77 -15.76 0.73
N CYS A 8 -4.92 -15.73 1.76
CA CYS A 8 -4.96 -14.72 2.80
C CYS A 8 -3.59 -14.57 3.46
N GLU A 9 -3.04 -13.37 3.39
CA GLU A 9 -1.73 -13.06 3.96
C GLU A 9 -1.74 -11.67 4.61
N SER A 10 -1.04 -11.53 5.74
CA SER A 10 -0.76 -10.22 6.32
C SER A 10 0.64 -10.18 6.89
N GLY A 11 1.32 -9.04 6.76
CA GLY A 11 2.65 -8.83 7.30
C GLY A 11 2.93 -7.36 7.64
N PRO A 12 4.15 -7.05 8.10
CA PRO A 12 5.27 -7.96 8.35
C PRO A 12 5.05 -8.89 9.57
N ASP A 13 5.91 -9.90 9.72
CA ASP A 13 5.89 -10.90 10.80
C ASP A 13 4.54 -11.63 10.94
N VAL A 14 3.97 -11.61 12.14
CA VAL A 14 2.65 -12.16 12.47
C VAL A 14 1.49 -11.24 12.02
N GLY A 15 1.80 -10.11 11.37
CA GLY A 15 0.84 -9.17 10.79
C GLY A 15 -0.28 -8.78 11.75
N LEU A 16 -1.52 -9.03 11.33
CA LEU A 16 -2.73 -8.65 12.10
C LEU A 16 -2.91 -9.40 13.41
N VAL A 17 -2.23 -10.53 13.59
CA VAL A 17 -2.27 -11.28 14.85
C VAL A 17 -1.66 -10.47 15.99
N ASP A 18 -0.73 -9.55 15.69
CA ASP A 18 -0.08 -8.69 16.69
C ASP A 18 -1.09 -7.81 17.44
N ILE A 19 -2.02 -7.17 16.72
CA ILE A 19 -3.05 -6.31 17.33
C ILE A 19 -4.00 -7.11 18.21
N ALA A 20 -4.40 -8.31 17.77
CA ALA A 20 -5.24 -9.18 18.58
C ALA A 20 -4.56 -9.54 19.91
N ARG A 21 -3.24 -9.82 19.88
CA ARG A 21 -2.44 -10.09 21.09
C ARG A 21 -2.29 -8.86 21.97
N HIS A 22 -2.07 -7.69 21.36
CA HIS A 22 -1.99 -6.39 22.05
C HIS A 22 -3.28 -6.11 22.84
N GLN A 23 -4.44 -6.28 22.20
CA GLN A 23 -5.75 -6.03 22.83
C GLN A 23 -6.11 -7.02 23.95
N LYS A 24 -5.64 -8.28 23.88
CA LYS A 24 -5.94 -9.33 24.88
C LYS A 24 -4.82 -9.57 25.91
N LYS A 25 -3.89 -8.61 26.08
CA LYS A 25 -2.76 -8.70 27.04
C LYS A 25 -2.00 -10.04 26.96
N GLY A 26 -1.75 -10.55 25.75
CA GLY A 26 -0.94 -11.76 25.53
C GLY A 26 -1.62 -13.12 25.77
N ILE A 27 -2.90 -13.19 26.13
CA ILE A 27 -3.61 -14.46 26.43
C ILE A 27 -4.38 -14.99 25.21
N LEU A 28 -3.81 -14.91 24.01
CA LEU A 28 -4.38 -15.59 22.85
C LEU A 28 -3.59 -16.86 22.55
N LYS A 29 -4.08 -17.99 23.08
CA LYS A 29 -3.85 -19.28 22.42
C LYS A 29 -4.64 -19.21 21.11
N VAL A 30 -3.94 -18.99 19.99
CA VAL A 30 -4.54 -19.00 18.66
C VAL A 30 -5.12 -20.40 18.45
N ASN A 31 -6.42 -20.54 18.67
CA ASN A 31 -7.21 -21.73 18.34
C ASN A 31 -8.01 -21.41 17.07
N ASN A 32 -8.21 -22.41 16.21
CA ASN A 32 -8.82 -22.28 14.87
C ASN A 32 -10.29 -21.76 14.85
N THR A 33 -10.84 -21.37 16.01
CA THR A 33 -12.19 -20.84 16.19
C THR A 33 -12.26 -19.32 16.26
N ILE A 34 -11.17 -18.62 16.62
CA ILE A 34 -11.17 -17.15 16.73
C ILE A 34 -10.84 -16.55 15.37
N LYS A 35 -11.73 -15.71 14.85
CA LYS A 35 -11.45 -14.87 13.67
C LYS A 35 -10.68 -13.63 14.10
N ILE A 36 -9.58 -13.33 13.40
CA ILE A 36 -8.82 -12.09 13.51
C ILE A 36 -9.10 -11.29 12.26
N ALA A 37 -9.58 -10.05 12.40
CA ALA A 37 -10.00 -9.21 11.28
C ALA A 37 -10.89 -9.94 10.25
N GLY A 38 -11.81 -10.80 10.72
CA GLY A 38 -12.75 -11.55 9.90
C GLY A 38 -12.25 -12.90 9.33
N GLN A 39 -10.95 -13.20 9.40
CA GLN A 39 -10.35 -14.42 8.86
C GLN A 39 -9.84 -15.36 9.94
N LYS A 40 -9.86 -16.68 9.66
CA LYS A 40 -9.37 -17.71 10.60
C LYS A 40 -7.86 -17.91 10.53
N ASN A 41 -7.26 -17.69 9.36
CA ASN A 41 -5.83 -17.87 9.12
C ASN A 41 -5.34 -16.82 8.12
N TRP A 42 -4.34 -16.03 8.54
CA TRP A 42 -3.66 -15.00 7.74
C TRP A 42 -2.30 -15.47 7.21
N GLN A 43 -2.02 -16.77 7.26
CA GLN A 43 -0.77 -17.38 6.83
C GLN A 43 -1.07 -18.43 5.74
N MET A 44 -1.84 -18.01 4.74
CA MET A 44 -2.23 -18.81 3.57
C MET A 44 -1.98 -18.02 2.28
N PRO A 45 -0.73 -17.62 2.00
CA PRO A 45 -0.43 -16.93 0.75
C PRO A 45 -0.65 -17.86 -0.44
N ASP A 46 -0.97 -17.25 -1.59
CA ASP A 46 -0.88 -17.88 -2.89
C ASP A 46 0.13 -17.09 -3.71
N GLN A 47 1.35 -17.61 -3.83
CA GLN A 47 2.45 -16.92 -4.52
C GLN A 47 2.12 -16.64 -6.00
N GLN A 48 1.22 -17.43 -6.59
CA GLN A 48 0.78 -17.22 -7.96
C GLN A 48 -0.20 -16.06 -8.07
N PHE A 49 -1.18 -15.97 -7.16
CA PHE A 49 -2.34 -15.07 -7.33
C PHE A 49 -2.49 -13.95 -6.29
N ALA A 50 -2.02 -14.14 -5.05
CA ALA A 50 -2.22 -13.19 -3.96
C ALA A 50 -1.22 -13.41 -2.81
N CYS A 51 -0.24 -12.51 -2.71
CA CYS A 51 0.74 -12.45 -1.63
C CYS A 51 1.19 -11.00 -1.37
N GLY A 52 2.01 -10.79 -0.34
CA GLY A 52 2.69 -9.53 -0.09
C GLY A 52 4.06 -9.72 0.55
N LEU A 53 4.93 -8.71 0.39
CA LEU A 53 6.26 -8.67 0.98
C LEU A 53 6.46 -7.34 1.72
N SER A 54 7.29 -7.38 2.76
CA SER A 54 7.69 -6.20 3.52
C SER A 54 9.15 -6.37 3.94
N THR A 55 9.95 -5.33 3.76
CA THR A 55 11.37 -5.28 4.09
C THR A 55 11.75 -3.86 4.51
N SER A 56 12.85 -3.71 5.24
CA SER A 56 13.45 -2.40 5.47
C SER A 56 14.39 -2.05 4.31
N LEU A 57 14.31 -0.81 3.84
CA LEU A 57 15.28 -0.21 2.91
C LEU A 57 16.22 0.79 3.62
N TYR A 58 16.09 0.92 4.94
CA TYR A 58 16.98 1.74 5.74
C TYR A 58 18.37 1.10 5.82
N ASP A 59 19.38 1.94 5.97
CA ASP A 59 20.74 1.54 6.20
C ASP A 59 20.95 0.97 7.62
N HIS A 60 22.07 0.29 7.81
CA HIS A 60 22.49 -0.15 9.12
C HIS A 60 23.25 0.96 9.83
N ASN A 61 22.99 1.13 11.12
CA ASN A 61 23.79 1.98 11.97
C ASN A 61 25.27 1.50 11.93
N PRO A 62 26.23 2.36 11.55
CA PRO A 62 27.62 1.93 11.37
C PRO A 62 28.34 1.55 12.67
N PHE A 63 27.78 1.93 13.83
CA PHE A 63 28.36 1.65 15.14
C PHE A 63 27.71 0.45 15.84
N THR A 64 26.39 0.29 15.73
CA THR A 64 25.66 -0.80 16.40
C THR A 64 25.36 -1.98 15.49
N GLY A 65 25.39 -1.79 14.16
CA GLY A 65 24.99 -2.80 13.17
C GLY A 65 23.48 -3.02 13.07
N GLU A 66 22.69 -2.36 13.90
CA GLU A 66 21.22 -2.45 13.88
C GLU A 66 20.66 -1.72 12.65
N VAL A 67 19.57 -2.25 12.11
CA VAL A 67 18.84 -1.61 10.99
C VAL A 67 18.19 -0.33 11.52
N ASN A 68 18.43 0.81 10.86
CA ASN A 68 17.74 2.04 11.19
C ASN A 68 16.24 1.92 10.89
N GLY A 69 15.41 2.64 11.63
CA GLY A 69 13.97 2.64 11.41
C GLY A 69 13.21 1.42 11.94
N GLU A 70 13.86 0.50 12.65
CA GLU A 70 13.18 -0.61 13.33
C GLU A 70 12.23 -0.14 14.45
N PRO A 71 11.09 -0.83 14.68
CA PRO A 71 10.53 -1.88 13.83
C PRO A 71 9.91 -1.34 12.53
N ILE A 72 9.82 -2.19 11.50
CA ILE A 72 9.10 -1.86 10.26
C ILE A 72 7.72 -1.28 10.59
N ALA A 73 7.49 -0.04 10.13
CA ALA A 73 6.30 0.74 10.42
C ALA A 73 5.15 0.44 9.48
N ASP A 74 5.41 -0.23 8.36
CA ASP A 74 4.43 -0.65 7.37
C ASP A 74 3.61 -1.85 7.86
N CYS A 75 2.40 -1.98 7.33
CA CYS A 75 1.59 -3.18 7.45
C CYS A 75 0.77 -3.38 6.17
N PHE A 76 0.63 -4.64 5.74
CA PHE A 76 -0.23 -5.02 4.63
C PHE A 76 -1.15 -6.17 5.00
N ALA A 77 -2.25 -6.28 4.25
CA ALA A 77 -3.09 -7.46 4.22
C ALA A 77 -3.66 -7.67 2.82
N VAL A 78 -3.69 -8.93 2.40
CA VAL A 78 -4.37 -9.39 1.20
C VAL A 78 -5.32 -10.53 1.56
N CYS A 79 -6.53 -10.48 1.03
CA CYS A 79 -7.53 -11.53 1.18
C CYS A 79 -8.20 -11.72 -0.17
N ALA A 80 -7.84 -12.79 -0.87
CA ALA A 80 -8.48 -13.21 -2.11
C ALA A 80 -9.57 -14.23 -1.83
N GLN A 81 -10.73 -14.02 -2.46
CA GLN A 81 -11.86 -14.94 -2.47
C GLN A 81 -12.13 -15.41 -3.89
N GLU A 82 -13.03 -16.37 -4.07
CA GLU A 82 -13.33 -16.97 -5.39
C GLU A 82 -13.66 -15.97 -6.51
N ASN A 83 -14.25 -14.82 -6.18
CA ASN A 83 -14.68 -13.82 -7.17
C ASN A 83 -14.45 -12.36 -6.75
N ASN A 84 -13.60 -12.15 -5.75
CA ASN A 84 -13.22 -10.82 -5.28
C ASN A 84 -11.90 -10.89 -4.52
N ALA A 85 -11.28 -9.73 -4.30
CA ALA A 85 -10.11 -9.63 -3.45
C ALA A 85 -10.10 -8.29 -2.73
N ILE A 86 -9.52 -8.27 -1.53
CA ILE A 86 -9.30 -7.08 -0.73
C ILE A 86 -7.79 -6.97 -0.51
N LEU A 87 -7.19 -5.86 -0.95
CA LEU A 87 -5.80 -5.51 -0.72
C LEU A 87 -5.79 -4.25 0.13
N SER A 88 -4.91 -4.20 1.12
CA SER A 88 -4.77 -3.04 1.99
C SER A 88 -3.31 -2.86 2.40
N ILE A 89 -2.80 -1.63 2.36
CA ILE A 89 -1.48 -1.26 2.88
C ILE A 89 -1.59 0.01 3.71
N ALA A 90 -0.77 0.11 4.75
CA ALA A 90 -0.67 1.26 5.63
C ALA A 90 0.80 1.45 5.98
N ASP A 91 1.26 2.68 5.90
CA ASP A 91 2.62 3.10 6.17
C ASP A 91 2.62 4.05 7.37
N GLY A 92 3.25 3.62 8.46
CA GLY A 92 3.32 4.40 9.67
C GLY A 92 4.22 5.61 9.50
N VAL A 93 3.69 6.82 9.71
CA VAL A 93 4.44 8.06 9.49
C VAL A 93 5.62 8.17 10.46
N ASN A 94 6.83 8.34 9.92
CA ASN A 94 8.14 8.22 10.57
C ASN A 94 8.58 6.77 10.81
N TRP A 95 9.12 6.45 11.99
CA TRP A 95 9.57 5.11 12.34
C TRP A 95 9.35 4.83 13.83
N GLY A 96 9.50 3.57 14.22
CA GLY A 96 9.39 3.14 15.61
C GLY A 96 8.04 2.50 15.95
N TYR A 97 7.86 2.21 17.23
CA TYR A 97 6.74 1.39 17.69
C TYR A 97 5.35 2.04 17.50
N LYS A 98 5.22 3.36 17.71
CA LYS A 98 3.95 4.07 17.61
C LYS A 98 3.43 4.14 16.15
N PRO A 99 4.28 4.44 15.14
CA PRO A 99 3.88 4.36 13.73
C PRO A 99 3.53 2.93 13.29
N ARG A 100 4.36 1.93 13.67
CA ARG A 100 4.04 0.52 13.44
C ARG A 100 2.68 0.13 14.02
N LEU A 101 2.41 0.53 15.26
CA LEU A 101 1.13 0.23 15.91
C LEU A 101 -0.03 0.88 15.16
N ALA A 102 0.12 2.13 14.70
CA ALA A 102 -0.89 2.81 13.89
C ALA A 102 -1.18 2.04 12.59
N ALA A 103 -0.17 1.68 11.81
CA ALA A 103 -0.35 0.93 10.56
C ALA A 103 -1.03 -0.43 10.79
N ARG A 104 -0.55 -1.21 11.77
CA ARG A 104 -1.16 -2.52 12.11
C ARG A 104 -2.61 -2.36 12.59
N CYS A 105 -2.92 -1.33 13.37
CA CYS A 105 -4.29 -1.01 13.78
C CYS A 105 -5.18 -0.59 12.61
N ALA A 106 -4.64 0.19 11.66
CA ALA A 106 -5.36 0.62 10.47
C ALA A 106 -5.81 -0.59 9.65
N ILE A 107 -4.87 -1.47 9.30
CA ILE A 107 -5.15 -2.68 8.53
C ILE A 107 -6.08 -3.62 9.32
N HIS A 108 -5.84 -3.81 10.62
CA HIS A 108 -6.73 -4.65 11.44
C HIS A 108 -8.18 -4.14 11.43
N GLY A 109 -8.38 -2.83 11.67
CA GLY A 109 -9.70 -2.22 11.68
C GLY A 109 -10.38 -2.28 10.31
N ALA A 110 -9.67 -1.89 9.25
CA ALA A 110 -10.18 -1.91 7.89
C ALA A 110 -10.56 -3.32 7.44
N MET A 111 -9.67 -4.30 7.60
CA MET A 111 -9.93 -5.69 7.20
C MET A 111 -11.04 -6.32 8.05
N SER A 112 -11.12 -6.01 9.35
CA SER A 112 -12.23 -6.49 10.19
C SER A 112 -13.58 -5.98 9.69
N CYS A 113 -13.67 -4.71 9.32
CA CYS A 113 -14.87 -4.13 8.75
C CYS A 113 -15.19 -4.77 7.40
N LEU A 114 -14.24 -4.81 6.46
CA LEU A 114 -14.49 -5.26 5.09
C LEU A 114 -14.84 -6.75 5.01
N ASN A 115 -14.12 -7.61 5.73
CA ASN A 115 -14.39 -9.05 5.76
C ASN A 115 -15.76 -9.41 6.39
N GLU A 116 -16.39 -8.48 7.09
CA GLU A 116 -17.75 -8.63 7.61
C GLU A 116 -18.76 -7.96 6.65
N LYS A 117 -18.61 -6.64 6.43
CA LYS A 117 -19.61 -5.78 5.81
C LYS A 117 -19.75 -5.93 4.30
N LEU A 118 -18.74 -6.44 3.60
CA LEU A 118 -18.85 -6.70 2.15
C LEU A 118 -19.83 -7.84 1.81
N PHE A 119 -20.15 -8.69 2.78
CA PHE A 119 -20.92 -9.92 2.55
C PHE A 119 -22.29 -9.95 3.24
N GLU A 120 -22.61 -8.97 4.10
CA GLU A 120 -23.87 -8.92 4.85
C GLU A 120 -25.11 -8.65 3.97
N LYS A 121 -24.94 -7.90 2.88
CA LYS A 121 -26.03 -7.53 1.97
C LYS A 121 -25.61 -7.70 0.53
N LYS A 122 -26.59 -7.93 -0.35
CA LYS A 122 -26.35 -7.92 -1.80
C LYS A 122 -25.91 -6.51 -2.22
N LEU A 123 -24.62 -6.34 -2.46
CA LEU A 123 -24.05 -5.14 -3.07
C LEU A 123 -24.47 -5.14 -4.56
N ASN A 124 -25.04 -4.04 -5.03
CA ASN A 124 -25.56 -3.94 -6.41
C ASN A 124 -24.79 -2.93 -7.25
N THR A 125 -24.04 -2.02 -6.62
CA THR A 125 -23.36 -0.91 -7.29
C THR A 125 -21.93 -0.72 -6.78
N THR A 126 -21.09 -0.03 -7.55
CA THR A 126 -19.77 0.42 -7.08
C THR A 126 -19.87 1.41 -5.92
N LYS A 127 -20.97 2.18 -5.85
CA LYS A 127 -21.29 3.04 -4.70
C LYS A 127 -21.41 2.24 -3.40
N ASP A 128 -22.07 1.08 -3.44
CA ASP A 128 -22.14 0.19 -2.27
C ASP A 128 -20.76 -0.25 -1.79
N ILE A 129 -19.82 -0.46 -2.72
CA ILE A 129 -18.43 -0.82 -2.37
C ILE A 129 -17.73 0.37 -1.72
N PHE A 130 -17.83 1.57 -2.29
CA PHE A 130 -17.20 2.76 -1.72
C PHE A 130 -17.77 3.14 -0.35
N GLU A 131 -19.05 2.94 -0.09
CA GLU A 131 -19.63 3.13 1.25
C GLU A 131 -19.01 2.17 2.28
N ARG A 132 -18.64 0.95 1.87
CA ARG A 132 -18.01 -0.06 2.75
C ARG A 132 -16.54 0.25 2.96
N ILE A 133 -15.87 0.79 1.95
CA ILE A 133 -14.51 1.34 2.08
C ILE A 133 -14.50 2.53 3.04
N ASN A 134 -15.44 3.46 2.93
CA ASN A 134 -15.53 4.60 3.85
C ASN A 134 -15.74 4.14 5.30
N LEU A 135 -16.64 3.18 5.53
CA LEU A 135 -16.83 2.58 6.85
C LEU A 135 -15.55 1.88 7.37
N ALA A 136 -14.77 1.26 6.48
CA ALA A 136 -13.51 0.64 6.83
C ALA A 136 -12.44 1.67 7.24
N ILE A 137 -12.38 2.83 6.58
CA ILE A 137 -11.50 3.95 6.96
C ILE A 137 -11.89 4.49 8.34
N GLU A 138 -13.19 4.68 8.61
CA GLU A 138 -13.67 5.11 9.93
C GLU A 138 -13.33 4.09 11.02
N THR A 139 -13.50 2.79 10.73
CA THR A 139 -13.16 1.71 11.67
C THR A 139 -11.65 1.63 11.91
N ALA A 140 -10.84 1.85 10.88
CA ALA A 140 -9.38 1.95 10.99
C ALA A 140 -8.98 3.11 11.92
N GLN A 141 -9.53 4.31 11.72
CA GLN A 141 -9.29 5.47 12.59
C GLN A 141 -9.63 5.16 14.06
N GLN A 142 -10.82 4.62 14.32
CA GLN A 142 -11.24 4.25 15.67
C GLN A 142 -10.31 3.21 16.30
N THR A 143 -9.84 2.25 15.49
CA THR A 143 -8.92 1.20 15.96
C THR A 143 -7.56 1.80 16.32
N ILE A 144 -7.04 2.75 15.55
CA ILE A 144 -5.77 3.43 15.86
C ILE A 144 -5.89 4.22 17.16
N VAL A 145 -6.92 5.07 17.29
CA VAL A 145 -7.15 5.89 18.48
C VAL A 145 -7.30 5.02 19.73
N LYS A 146 -8.10 3.94 19.66
CA LYS A 146 -8.30 3.02 20.78
C LYS A 146 -7.02 2.36 21.29
N ASN A 147 -6.04 2.12 20.40
CA ASN A 147 -4.77 1.49 20.75
C ASN A 147 -3.63 2.51 20.88
N GLU A 148 -3.94 3.82 20.87
CA GLU A 148 -2.96 4.90 21.00
C GLU A 148 -1.82 4.81 19.97
N GLY A 149 -2.12 4.43 18.73
CA GLY A 149 -1.16 4.55 17.63
C GLY A 149 -0.92 6.02 17.26
N SER A 150 0.23 6.33 16.65
CA SER A 150 0.49 7.66 16.11
C SER A 150 -0.23 7.87 14.77
N LEU A 151 0.49 8.27 13.71
CA LEU A 151 -0.06 8.51 12.38
C LEU A 151 0.33 7.39 11.40
N THR A 152 -0.53 7.15 10.41
CA THR A 152 -0.29 6.18 9.33
C THR A 152 -1.08 6.56 8.09
N THR A 153 -0.60 6.18 6.91
CA THR A 153 -1.40 6.15 5.68
C THR A 153 -2.40 4.98 5.70
N LEU A 154 -3.33 4.96 4.75
CA LEU A 154 -4.16 3.79 4.47
C LEU A 154 -4.62 3.79 3.01
N THR A 155 -4.33 2.70 2.31
CA THR A 155 -4.83 2.45 0.96
C THR A 155 -5.54 1.11 0.93
N ILE A 156 -6.75 1.10 0.40
CA ILE A 156 -7.61 -0.07 0.25
C ILE A 156 -7.98 -0.21 -1.22
N SER A 157 -7.84 -1.40 -1.78
CA SER A 157 -8.33 -1.77 -3.11
C SER A 157 -9.20 -3.02 -3.03
N ILE A 158 -10.42 -2.93 -3.57
CA ILE A 158 -11.35 -4.05 -3.68
C ILE A 158 -11.51 -4.41 -5.15
N VAL A 159 -11.08 -5.62 -5.50
CA VAL A 159 -11.33 -6.23 -6.81
C VAL A 159 -12.68 -6.93 -6.76
N CYS A 160 -13.58 -6.61 -7.69
CA CYS A 160 -14.91 -7.20 -7.73
C CYS A 160 -15.42 -7.38 -9.15
N GLN A 161 -16.36 -8.32 -9.33
CA GLN A 161 -17.01 -8.56 -10.61
C GLN A 161 -18.42 -7.95 -10.65
N SER A 162 -18.76 -7.27 -11.75
CA SER A 162 -20.12 -6.79 -12.04
C SER A 162 -20.45 -7.04 -13.51
N ASN A 163 -21.56 -7.75 -13.78
CA ASN A 163 -22.02 -8.10 -15.13
C ASN A 163 -20.92 -8.68 -16.05
N ARG A 164 -20.15 -9.66 -15.54
CA ARG A 164 -18.99 -10.31 -16.21
C ARG A 164 -17.78 -9.41 -16.46
N ARG A 165 -17.82 -8.15 -16.07
CA ARG A 165 -16.67 -7.24 -16.09
C ARG A 165 -16.03 -7.17 -14.72
N TRP A 166 -14.74 -6.91 -14.69
CA TRP A 166 -13.97 -6.79 -13.45
C TRP A 166 -13.63 -5.33 -13.19
N PHE A 167 -13.69 -4.94 -11.93
CA PHE A 167 -13.41 -3.59 -11.48
C PHE A 167 -12.49 -3.64 -10.27
N VAL A 168 -11.64 -2.63 -10.15
CA VAL A 168 -10.95 -2.29 -8.91
C VAL A 168 -11.50 -0.97 -8.39
N CYS A 169 -12.01 -1.00 -7.16
CA CYS A 169 -12.45 0.17 -6.40
C CYS A 169 -11.40 0.46 -5.35
N SER A 170 -10.73 1.61 -5.43
CA SER A 170 -9.69 1.98 -4.47
C SER A 170 -10.03 3.24 -3.71
N ALA A 171 -9.58 3.31 -2.46
CA ALA A 171 -9.49 4.56 -1.71
C ALA A 171 -8.12 4.68 -1.05
N ILE A 172 -7.62 5.91 -0.97
CA ILE A 172 -6.32 6.25 -0.38
C ILE A 172 -6.46 7.44 0.55
N VAL A 173 -5.81 7.37 1.70
CA VAL A 173 -5.42 8.51 2.54
C VAL A 173 -3.92 8.42 2.77
N GLY A 174 -3.18 9.46 2.38
CA GLY A 174 -1.71 9.41 2.35
C GLY A 174 -1.15 9.19 0.95
N ASP A 175 0.01 8.55 0.86
CA ASP A 175 0.82 8.43 -0.35
C ASP A 175 1.32 7.01 -0.66
N SER A 176 0.81 5.99 0.04
CA SER A 176 1.02 4.58 -0.31
C SER A 176 0.12 4.19 -1.49
N ASN A 177 0.68 4.13 -2.70
CA ASN A 177 -0.10 4.13 -3.93
C ASN A 177 -0.64 2.75 -4.36
N ALA A 178 -1.70 2.77 -5.17
CA ALA A 178 -2.31 1.59 -5.79
C ALA A 178 -2.14 1.62 -7.31
N TYR A 179 -1.85 0.46 -7.90
CA TYR A 179 -1.52 0.34 -9.31
C TYR A 179 -2.20 -0.86 -9.98
N VAL A 180 -2.40 -0.75 -11.29
CA VAL A 180 -2.78 -1.85 -12.18
C VAL A 180 -1.68 -2.06 -13.21
N TYR A 181 -1.04 -3.21 -13.20
CA TYR A 181 -0.22 -3.69 -14.31
C TYR A 181 -1.11 -4.45 -15.29
N SER A 182 -1.08 -4.04 -16.56
CA SER A 182 -1.83 -4.71 -17.62
C SER A 182 -0.90 -5.24 -18.70
N PRO A 183 -0.66 -6.57 -18.77
CA PRO A 183 0.16 -7.18 -19.81
C PRO A 183 -0.33 -6.85 -21.22
N LYS A 184 -1.66 -6.89 -21.43
CA LYS A 184 -2.31 -6.60 -22.71
C LYS A 184 -2.08 -5.15 -23.15
N ARG A 185 -2.22 -4.20 -22.22
CA ARG A 185 -2.03 -2.76 -22.49
C ARG A 185 -0.55 -2.34 -22.42
N LYS A 186 0.34 -3.25 -22.01
CA LYS A 186 1.79 -3.01 -21.86
C LYS A 186 2.10 -1.76 -21.03
N SER A 187 1.37 -1.58 -19.92
CA SER A 187 1.48 -0.39 -19.08
C SER A 187 1.15 -0.69 -17.63
N VAL A 188 1.66 0.18 -16.75
CA VAL A 188 1.20 0.33 -15.37
C VAL A 188 0.34 1.59 -15.29
N PHE A 189 -0.76 1.53 -14.54
CA PHE A 189 -1.68 2.64 -14.30
C PHE A 189 -1.75 2.91 -12.80
N GLU A 190 -1.60 4.16 -12.37
CA GLU A 190 -1.81 4.55 -10.97
C GLU A 190 -3.29 4.86 -10.72
N LEU A 191 -3.88 4.15 -9.77
CA LEU A 191 -5.26 4.35 -9.33
C LEU A 191 -5.40 5.55 -8.38
N THR A 192 -4.32 5.97 -7.75
CA THR A 192 -4.30 6.95 -6.65
C THR A 192 -3.85 8.34 -7.07
N GLN A 193 -3.70 8.61 -8.36
CA GLN A 193 -3.18 9.89 -8.89
C GLN A 193 -3.90 11.13 -8.34
N GLY A 194 -5.20 11.02 -8.03
CA GLY A 194 -6.00 12.12 -7.48
C GLY A 194 -5.63 12.55 -6.06
N SER A 195 -4.84 11.76 -5.31
CA SER A 195 -4.40 12.11 -3.95
C SER A 195 -3.30 13.18 -3.93
N ARG A 196 -2.80 13.59 -5.11
CA ARG A 196 -1.72 14.57 -5.24
C ARG A 196 -1.88 15.44 -6.49
N ASN A 197 -1.35 16.67 -6.41
CA ASN A 197 -1.32 17.58 -7.55
C ASN A 197 -0.03 17.37 -8.35
N LEU A 198 -0.13 16.74 -9.52
CA LEU A 198 1.02 16.48 -10.41
C LEU A 198 1.62 17.72 -11.09
N ASN A 199 1.04 18.91 -10.88
CA ASN A 199 1.65 20.18 -11.30
C ASN A 199 2.58 20.76 -10.23
N ASN A 200 2.57 20.18 -9.02
CA ASN A 200 3.37 20.62 -7.89
C ASN A 200 4.41 19.57 -7.52
N GLU A 201 5.53 20.04 -6.97
CA GLU A 201 6.50 19.13 -6.38
C GLU A 201 5.88 18.48 -5.14
N ARG A 202 6.05 17.16 -5.03
CA ARG A 202 5.67 16.41 -3.82
C ARG A 202 6.72 16.65 -2.75
N ASP A 203 6.28 17.00 -1.54
CA ASP A 203 7.15 16.90 -0.36
C ASP A 203 7.16 15.44 0.09
N MET A 204 8.26 14.73 -0.17
CA MET A 204 8.40 13.31 0.17
C MET A 204 8.37 13.03 1.68
N ARG A 205 8.42 14.07 2.52
CA ARG A 205 8.33 13.93 3.99
C ARG A 205 6.90 14.04 4.50
N SER A 206 5.96 14.37 3.62
CA SER A 206 4.56 14.59 3.96
C SER A 206 3.67 13.65 3.16
N PRO A 207 2.89 12.78 3.84
CA PRO A 207 1.96 11.90 3.17
C PRO A 207 0.76 12.64 2.57
N GLY A 208 0.59 13.94 2.85
CA GLY A 208 -0.53 14.77 2.41
C GLY A 208 -1.79 14.62 3.25
N GLY A 209 -2.13 13.39 3.67
CA GLY A 209 -3.16 13.07 4.65
C GLY A 209 -2.77 11.84 5.46
N ALA A 210 -3.40 11.62 6.61
CA ALA A 210 -3.07 10.49 7.48
C ALA A 210 -4.23 10.13 8.42
N LEU A 211 -4.33 8.85 8.76
CA LEU A 211 -5.13 8.38 9.89
C LEU A 211 -4.30 8.45 11.17
N GLY A 212 -5.00 8.37 12.30
CA GLY A 212 -4.45 8.27 13.63
C GLY A 212 -4.62 9.52 14.48
N MET A 213 -3.79 9.65 15.51
CA MET A 213 -3.91 10.73 16.48
C MET A 213 -3.12 11.96 16.01
N THR A 214 -3.82 12.94 15.44
CA THR A 214 -3.28 14.30 15.27
C THR A 214 -3.46 15.08 16.59
N MET A 215 -3.36 16.42 16.58
CA MET A 215 -3.83 17.24 17.70
C MET A 215 -5.32 17.02 18.02
N THR A 216 -6.06 16.42 17.09
CA THR A 216 -7.44 15.95 17.28
C THR A 216 -7.50 14.45 17.03
N GLU A 217 -8.42 13.72 17.67
CA GLU A 217 -8.66 12.28 17.39
C GLU A 217 -9.28 12.02 16.00
N LYS A 218 -9.27 13.01 15.10
CA LYS A 218 -9.79 12.93 13.74
C LYS A 218 -8.66 12.65 12.76
N ALA A 219 -8.97 11.82 11.77
CA ALA A 219 -8.10 11.61 10.61
C ALA A 219 -7.98 12.89 9.79
N ASP A 220 -6.80 13.12 9.23
CA ASP A 220 -6.60 14.10 8.16
C ASP A 220 -6.93 13.46 6.81
N LEU A 221 -8.12 13.77 6.31
CA LEU A 221 -8.65 13.26 5.05
C LEU A 221 -8.46 14.25 3.90
N SER A 222 -7.55 15.24 4.04
CA SER A 222 -7.37 16.32 3.06
C SER A 222 -7.08 15.83 1.65
N ASN A 223 -6.44 14.67 1.51
CA ASN A 223 -6.14 14.04 0.23
C ASN A 223 -6.91 12.72 -0.05
N LEU A 224 -7.97 12.44 0.72
CA LEU A 224 -8.80 11.25 0.52
C LEU A 224 -9.31 11.21 -0.92
N THR A 225 -8.91 10.16 -1.63
CA THR A 225 -9.27 9.96 -3.04
C THR A 225 -9.90 8.60 -3.24
N TYR A 226 -10.96 8.56 -4.03
CA TYR A 226 -11.61 7.34 -4.50
C TYR A 226 -11.36 7.17 -6.00
N SER A 227 -11.09 5.94 -6.44
CA SER A 227 -10.93 5.64 -7.85
C SER A 227 -11.57 4.32 -8.25
N LEU A 228 -12.00 4.26 -9.50
CA LEU A 228 -12.63 3.11 -10.12
C LEU A 228 -11.97 2.87 -11.47
N MET A 229 -11.51 1.65 -11.71
CA MET A 229 -10.96 1.25 -13.00
C MET A 229 -11.53 -0.11 -13.42
N GLU A 230 -11.94 -0.21 -14.69
CA GLU A 230 -12.25 -1.49 -15.32
C GLU A 230 -10.94 -2.23 -15.66
N ILE A 231 -10.87 -3.50 -15.26
CA ILE A 231 -9.69 -4.36 -15.42
C ILE A 231 -10.08 -5.62 -16.20
N GLU A 232 -9.08 -6.25 -16.79
CA GLU A 232 -9.26 -7.49 -17.54
C GLU A 232 -8.60 -8.68 -16.84
N GLN A 233 -9.00 -9.89 -17.25
CA GLN A 233 -8.32 -11.10 -16.79
C GLN A 233 -6.84 -11.06 -17.20
N GLY A 234 -5.95 -11.33 -16.25
CA GLY A 234 -4.50 -11.26 -16.44
C GLY A 234 -3.88 -9.91 -16.04
N ASP A 235 -4.69 -8.89 -15.73
CA ASP A 235 -4.19 -7.69 -15.08
C ASP A 235 -3.82 -8.01 -13.61
N PHE A 236 -2.73 -7.41 -13.11
CA PHE A 236 -2.32 -7.51 -11.71
C PHE A 236 -2.58 -6.19 -11.00
N ILE A 237 -3.14 -6.26 -9.79
CA ILE A 237 -3.33 -5.13 -8.90
C ILE A 237 -2.28 -5.24 -7.81
N PHE A 238 -1.53 -4.17 -7.57
CA PHE A 238 -0.53 -4.14 -6.52
C PHE A 238 -0.55 -2.80 -5.79
N LEU A 239 -0.20 -2.84 -4.51
CA LEU A 239 -0.08 -1.68 -3.63
C LEU A 239 1.36 -1.56 -3.16
N THR A 240 1.84 -0.34 -2.95
CA THR A 240 3.19 -0.11 -2.42
C THR A 240 3.17 1.03 -1.40
N SER A 241 4.01 0.95 -0.37
CA SER A 241 4.38 2.14 0.41
C SER A 241 5.27 3.06 -0.42
N ASP A 242 5.50 4.28 0.08
CA ASP A 242 6.39 5.23 -0.58
C ASP A 242 7.83 4.72 -0.64
N GLY A 243 8.25 3.92 0.36
CA GLY A 243 9.53 3.25 0.42
C GLY A 243 9.85 2.43 -0.84
N VAL A 244 8.84 1.90 -1.53
CA VAL A 244 9.02 1.25 -2.83
C VAL A 244 8.77 2.23 -3.99
N SER A 245 7.63 2.92 -4.01
CA SER A 245 7.26 3.72 -5.18
C SER A 245 8.20 4.88 -5.47
N ASP A 246 8.81 5.46 -4.43
CA ASP A 246 9.69 6.62 -4.58
C ASP A 246 11.02 6.27 -5.25
N ASN A 247 11.48 5.02 -5.18
CA ASN A 247 12.67 4.55 -5.90
C ASN A 247 12.50 4.58 -7.42
N TYR A 248 11.26 4.63 -7.90
CA TYR A 248 10.93 4.78 -9.32
C TYR A 248 10.91 6.24 -9.77
N ASP A 249 11.02 7.21 -8.86
CA ASP A 249 11.13 8.62 -9.21
C ASP A 249 12.52 8.92 -9.81
N PRO A 250 12.60 9.55 -11.00
CA PRO A 250 13.89 9.83 -11.63
C PRO A 250 14.75 10.83 -10.85
N CYS A 251 14.16 11.65 -9.96
CA CYS A 251 14.93 12.53 -9.07
C CYS A 251 15.52 11.78 -7.87
N VAL A 252 14.81 10.78 -7.35
CA VAL A 252 15.29 9.94 -6.24
C VAL A 252 16.43 9.05 -6.72
N SER A 253 16.28 8.47 -7.91
CA SER A 253 17.33 7.67 -8.57
C SER A 253 18.47 8.50 -9.18
N GLY A 254 18.43 9.83 -9.09
CA GLY A 254 19.49 10.73 -9.56
C GLY A 254 19.61 10.90 -11.08
N CYS A 255 18.71 10.29 -11.86
CA CYS A 255 18.72 10.35 -13.33
C CYS A 255 18.10 11.65 -13.90
N ALA A 256 17.35 12.41 -13.09
CA ALA A 256 16.72 13.68 -13.47
C ALA A 256 16.76 14.71 -12.33
N ALA A 257 16.55 15.98 -12.67
CA ALA A 257 16.39 17.07 -11.70
C ALA A 257 14.99 17.69 -11.80
N SER A 258 14.42 18.13 -10.68
CA SER A 258 13.15 18.87 -10.71
C SER A 258 13.35 20.24 -11.36
N ILE A 259 12.42 20.65 -12.23
CA ILE A 259 12.42 21.99 -12.84
C ILE A 259 12.25 23.11 -11.79
N LYS A 260 11.49 22.88 -10.73
CA LYS A 260 11.24 23.89 -9.67
C LYS A 260 12.35 23.95 -8.62
N THR A 261 13.25 22.97 -8.62
CA THR A 261 14.43 22.95 -7.74
C THR A 261 15.66 22.70 -8.59
N PRO A 262 16.20 23.73 -9.29
CA PRO A 262 17.50 23.59 -9.92
C PRO A 262 18.48 23.17 -8.83
N SER A 263 19.07 21.99 -9.00
CA SER A 263 19.82 21.30 -7.96
C SER A 263 20.90 22.20 -7.37
N PHE A 264 20.88 22.37 -6.04
CA PHE A 264 22.12 22.61 -5.31
C PHE A 264 23.03 21.43 -5.63
N ILE A 265 24.08 21.70 -6.39
CA ILE A 265 25.14 20.75 -6.73
C ILE A 265 25.65 20.14 -5.42
N ARG A 266 25.27 18.88 -5.12
CA ARG A 266 26.04 18.08 -4.17
C ARG A 266 27.41 17.89 -4.81
N LYS A 267 28.41 18.63 -4.32
CA LYS A 267 29.82 18.34 -4.61
C LYS A 267 30.17 17.01 -3.94
N SER A 268 29.80 15.89 -4.57
CA SER A 268 30.53 14.65 -4.34
C SER A 268 31.87 14.81 -5.07
N SER A 269 32.93 14.78 -4.29
CA SER A 269 34.30 14.92 -4.78
C SER A 269 34.77 13.64 -5.44
N HIS A 270 34.05 13.08 -6.43
CA HIS A 270 34.54 11.97 -7.25
C HIS A 270 34.31 12.27 -8.75
N THR A 271 35.43 12.32 -9.45
CA THR A 271 35.60 12.45 -10.90
C THR A 271 34.90 11.32 -11.65
N ILE A 272 33.74 11.60 -12.27
CA ILE A 272 33.33 11.05 -13.57
C ILE A 272 32.56 12.15 -14.31
N SER A 273 32.81 12.28 -15.62
CA SER A 273 32.10 13.12 -16.59
C SER A 273 30.63 12.70 -16.72
N GLU A 274 29.78 12.99 -15.74
CA GLU A 274 28.34 12.77 -15.85
C GLU A 274 27.66 14.00 -16.47
N MET A 275 26.91 13.77 -17.55
CA MET A 275 26.03 14.80 -18.11
C MET A 275 25.08 15.32 -17.01
N PRO A 276 24.77 16.63 -17.00
CA PRO A 276 23.85 17.16 -16.01
C PRO A 276 22.49 16.43 -16.10
N PRO A 277 21.85 16.14 -14.95
CA PRO A 277 20.59 15.42 -14.92
C PRO A 277 19.52 16.18 -15.72
N THR A 278 18.74 15.45 -16.51
CA THR A 278 17.70 16.03 -17.37
C THR A 278 16.64 16.71 -16.50
N PRO A 279 16.31 17.99 -16.72
CA PRO A 279 15.25 18.66 -15.98
C PRO A 279 13.88 18.08 -16.37
N MET A 280 13.05 17.72 -15.38
CA MET A 280 11.71 17.16 -15.57
C MET A 280 10.68 17.85 -14.67
N THR A 281 9.47 18.03 -15.19
CA THR A 281 8.26 18.43 -14.44
C THR A 281 7.78 17.27 -13.57
N ALA A 282 7.01 17.56 -12.52
CA ALA A 282 6.38 16.53 -11.70
C ALA A 282 5.52 15.54 -12.51
N GLN A 283 4.84 15.99 -13.58
CA GLN A 283 4.10 15.13 -14.49
C GLN A 283 5.01 14.19 -15.30
N GLU A 284 6.11 14.70 -15.86
CA GLU A 284 7.09 13.88 -16.58
C GLU A 284 7.75 12.84 -15.67
N ARG A 285 8.08 13.23 -14.43
CA ARG A 285 8.63 12.32 -13.41
C ARG A 285 7.65 11.19 -13.10
N HIS A 286 6.38 11.49 -12.90
CA HIS A 286 5.34 10.48 -12.67
C HIS A 286 5.20 9.51 -13.85
N LEU A 287 5.16 10.00 -15.09
CA LEU A 287 5.12 9.13 -16.28
C LEU A 287 6.37 8.27 -16.42
N TYR A 288 7.54 8.80 -16.09
CA TYR A 288 8.79 8.05 -16.06
C TYR A 288 8.75 6.94 -15.01
N SER A 289 8.24 7.21 -13.80
CA SER A 289 8.09 6.21 -12.75
C SER A 289 7.20 5.04 -13.16
N LEU A 290 6.03 5.33 -13.75
CA LEU A 290 5.14 4.29 -14.27
C LEU A 290 5.80 3.45 -15.37
N ARG A 291 6.58 4.10 -16.25
CA ARG A 291 7.33 3.40 -17.29
C ARG A 291 8.41 2.51 -16.70
N ARG A 292 9.12 2.95 -15.67
CA ARG A 292 10.14 2.15 -14.97
C ARG A 292 9.52 0.96 -14.25
N MET A 293 8.40 1.16 -13.53
CA MET A 293 7.65 0.06 -12.91
C MET A 293 7.21 -0.97 -13.95
N TYR A 294 6.68 -0.52 -15.09
CA TYR A 294 6.34 -1.41 -16.20
C TYR A 294 7.55 -2.23 -16.67
N LEU A 295 8.71 -1.60 -16.88
CA LEU A 295 9.91 -2.30 -17.34
C LEU A 295 10.46 -3.29 -16.30
N SER A 296 10.37 -2.98 -15.00
CA SER A 296 10.76 -3.91 -13.94
C SER A 296 9.85 -5.14 -13.90
N ILE A 297 8.54 -4.96 -14.14
CA ILE A 297 7.56 -6.05 -14.12
C ILE A 297 7.60 -6.86 -15.41
N ALA A 298 7.62 -6.19 -16.57
CA ALA A 298 7.52 -6.78 -17.90
C ALA A 298 8.85 -7.39 -18.36
N VAL A 299 9.22 -8.51 -17.76
CA VAL A 299 10.30 -9.39 -18.23
C VAL A 299 9.69 -10.47 -19.13
N ASN A 300 10.46 -11.05 -20.06
CA ASN A 300 10.05 -12.06 -21.06
C ASN A 300 9.66 -13.44 -20.45
N ASP A 301 8.94 -13.44 -19.34
CA ASP A 301 8.49 -14.64 -18.66
C ASP A 301 7.04 -14.95 -19.07
N GLU A 302 6.78 -16.17 -19.52
CA GLU A 302 5.45 -16.57 -19.99
C GLU A 302 4.43 -16.73 -18.84
N GLN A 303 4.90 -16.81 -17.58
CA GLN A 303 4.05 -16.95 -16.39
C GLN A 303 4.50 -16.01 -15.28
N LEU A 304 4.01 -14.77 -15.31
CA LEU A 304 4.19 -13.83 -14.20
C LEU A 304 3.34 -14.25 -13.00
N SER A 305 3.93 -14.33 -11.81
CA SER A 305 3.23 -14.56 -10.54
C SER A 305 3.10 -13.28 -9.69
N ALA A 306 2.21 -13.30 -8.69
CA ALA A 306 2.11 -12.20 -7.71
C ALA A 306 3.43 -12.00 -6.95
N LEU A 307 4.12 -13.09 -6.59
CA LEU A 307 5.41 -13.03 -5.93
C LEU A 307 6.51 -12.44 -6.82
N ASP A 308 6.50 -12.72 -8.13
CA ASP A 308 7.44 -12.11 -9.07
C ASP A 308 7.29 -10.60 -9.11
N ILE A 309 6.05 -10.09 -9.09
CA ILE A 309 5.80 -8.64 -9.04
C ILE A 309 6.38 -8.05 -7.77
N CYS A 310 6.12 -8.65 -6.60
CA CYS A 310 6.68 -8.18 -5.33
C CYS A 310 8.22 -8.15 -5.37
N ASN A 311 8.85 -9.24 -5.83
CA ASN A 311 10.31 -9.34 -5.91
C ASN A 311 10.92 -8.34 -6.90
N ARG A 312 10.31 -8.15 -8.08
CA ARG A 312 10.81 -7.23 -9.12
C ARG A 312 10.65 -5.77 -8.72
N LEU A 313 9.64 -5.45 -7.92
CA LEU A 313 9.43 -4.08 -7.43
C LEU A 313 10.38 -3.69 -6.29
N LEU A 314 10.89 -4.68 -5.54
CA LEU A 314 11.81 -4.48 -4.41
C LEU A 314 13.31 -4.44 -4.80
N GLN A 315 13.65 -4.65 -6.07
CA GLN A 315 15.01 -4.56 -6.61
C GLN A 315 15.39 -3.12 -6.96
#